data_AF-X1MQB2-F1
#
_entry.id   AF-X1MQB2-F1
#
_cell.length_a   1.000
_cell.length_b   1.000
_cell.length_c   1.000
_cell.angle_alpha   90.00
_cell.angle_beta   90.00
_cell.angle_gamma   90.00
#
_symmetry.space_group_name_H-M   'P 1'
#
loop_
_entity.id
_entity.type
_entity.pdbx_description
1 polymer ?
#
loop_
_entity_poly.entity_id
_entity_poly.type
_entity_poly.pdbx_seq_one_letter_code
_entity_poly.pdbx_strand_id
1 'polypeptide(L)'
;NNLLGIVNYRGICNIFRPFSKSVSEIVKRMPFVEAVDDEDLNLELSPEMGMLILVDDIINTNFVSIKETDTIQEARRLMRLHNVEMLPVVSDKKLVGMLSLLDLFIYIFKEHDIIEK
;
A
#
# COMPACT_ATOMS: atom_id res chain seq x y z
N ASN A 1 7.08 -0.95 22.27
CA ASN A 1 6.40 -0.92 20.96
C ASN A 1 7.13 0.01 20.01
N ASN A 2 8.14 -0.53 19.33
CA ASN A 2 8.80 0.17 18.24
C ASN A 2 8.14 -0.24 16.93
N LEU A 3 8.02 0.69 15.97
CA LEU A 3 7.54 0.36 14.63
C LEU A 3 8.61 -0.47 13.90
N LEU A 4 8.26 -1.70 13.50
CA LEU A 4 9.19 -2.66 12.87
C LEU A 4 9.16 -2.61 11.34
N GLY A 5 8.01 -2.29 10.76
CA GLY A 5 7.80 -2.29 9.32
C GLY A 5 6.35 -1.96 8.96
N ILE A 6 6.09 -1.88 7.65
CA ILE A 6 4.76 -1.61 7.10
C ILE A 6 4.34 -2.78 6.22
N VAL A 7 3.09 -3.19 6.36
CA VAL A 7 2.39 -4.04 5.40
C VAL A 7 1.37 -3.18 4.67
N ASN A 8 1.36 -3.22 3.34
CA ASN A 8 0.38 -2.51 2.53
C ASN A 8 -0.34 -3.48 1.59
N TYR A 9 -1.49 -3.04 1.08
CA TYR A 9 -2.32 -3.87 0.20
C TYR A 9 -1.57 -4.34 -1.05
N ARG A 10 -0.73 -3.50 -1.64
CA ARG A 10 0.10 -3.90 -2.80
C ARG A 10 1.06 -5.04 -2.46
N GLY A 11 1.67 -5.03 -1.28
CA GLY A 11 2.52 -6.11 -0.78
C GLY A 11 1.74 -7.42 -0.63
N ILE A 12 0.49 -7.34 -0.14
CA ILE A 12 -0.42 -8.48 -0.08
C ILE A 12 -0.78 -8.97 -1.49
N CYS A 13 -1.14 -8.09 -2.42
CA CYS A 13 -1.48 -8.48 -3.79
C CYS A 13 -0.31 -9.12 -4.53
N ASN A 14 0.92 -8.68 -4.29
CA ASN A 14 2.11 -9.25 -4.93
C ASN A 14 2.31 -10.73 -4.59
N ILE A 15 1.83 -11.19 -3.43
CA ILE A 15 1.81 -12.61 -3.06
C ILE A 15 0.99 -13.41 -4.08
N PHE A 16 -0.23 -12.95 -4.33
CA PHE A 16 -1.21 -13.65 -5.15
C PHE A 16 -1.02 -13.36 -6.64
N ARG A 17 -0.19 -12.37 -6.97
CA ARG A 17 0.12 -11.94 -8.33
C ARG A 17 1.63 -11.73 -8.51
N PRO A 18 2.41 -12.81 -8.54
CA PRO A 18 3.88 -12.75 -8.57
C PRO A 18 4.44 -12.22 -9.91
N PHE A 19 3.58 -12.07 -10.93
CA PHE A 19 3.97 -11.69 -12.28
C PHE A 19 3.67 -10.21 -12.56
N SER A 20 4.64 -9.52 -13.17
CA SER A 20 4.43 -8.17 -13.70
C SER A 20 3.33 -8.17 -14.76
N LYS A 21 2.71 -7.02 -15.05
CA LYS A 21 1.63 -6.91 -16.07
C LYS A 21 2.02 -7.57 -17.39
N SER A 22 3.25 -7.36 -17.86
CA SER A 22 3.77 -7.97 -19.09
C SER A 22 3.87 -9.48 -19.02
N VAL A 23 4.27 -10.03 -17.88
CA VAL A 23 4.32 -11.48 -17.68
C VAL A 23 2.91 -12.06 -17.51
N SER A 24 1.98 -11.35 -16.87
CA SER A 24 0.57 -11.73 -16.80
C SER A 24 -0.06 -11.84 -18.20
N GLU A 25 0.20 -10.87 -19.09
CA GLU A 25 -0.28 -10.95 -20.47
C GLU A 25 0.25 -12.15 -21.25
N ILE A 26 1.49 -12.55 -20.99
CA ILE A 26 2.09 -13.75 -21.62
C ILE A 26 1.41 -15.01 -21.06
N VAL A 27 1.28 -15.11 -19.74
CA VAL A 27 0.68 -16.25 -19.04
C VAL A 27 -0.77 -16.46 -19.48
N LYS A 28 -1.56 -15.37 -19.62
CA LYS A 28 -2.94 -15.42 -20.12
C LYS A 28 -3.09 -15.91 -21.56
N ARG A 29 -2.03 -15.83 -22.37
CA ARG A 29 -2.03 -16.33 -23.76
C ARG A 29 -1.62 -17.80 -23.86
N MET A 30 -1.22 -18.43 -22.76
CA MET A 30 -0.84 -19.84 -22.76
C MET A 30 -2.10 -20.72 -22.79
N PRO A 31 -2.19 -21.69 -23.72
CA PRO A 31 -3.43 -22.46 -23.94
C PRO A 31 -3.82 -23.39 -22.78
N PHE A 32 -2.99 -23.49 -21.74
CA PHE A 32 -3.19 -24.35 -20.57
C PHE A 32 -3.43 -23.57 -19.27
N VAL A 33 -3.51 -22.24 -19.32
CA VAL A 33 -3.81 -21.39 -18.15
C VAL A 33 -5.24 -20.89 -18.28
N GLU A 34 -6.10 -21.28 -17.34
CA GLU A 34 -7.42 -20.64 -17.21
C GLU A 34 -7.19 -19.19 -16.77
N ALA A 35 -7.52 -18.24 -17.65
CA ALA A 35 -7.36 -16.83 -17.37
C ALA A 35 -8.37 -16.41 -16.30
N VAL A 36 -7.89 -16.23 -15.06
CA VAL A 36 -8.63 -15.51 -14.02
C VAL A 36 -8.55 -14.03 -14.36
N ASP A 37 -9.69 -13.34 -14.38
CA ASP A 37 -9.70 -11.93 -14.73
C ASP A 37 -9.06 -11.10 -13.61
N ASP A 38 -8.15 -10.23 -14.03
CA ASP A 38 -7.21 -9.54 -13.14
C ASP A 38 -7.84 -8.37 -12.36
N GLU A 39 -9.11 -8.05 -12.67
CA GLU A 39 -9.91 -6.97 -12.09
C GLU A 39 -10.96 -7.45 -11.09
N ASP A 40 -11.13 -8.77 -10.95
CA ASP A 40 -11.97 -9.32 -9.89
C ASP A 40 -11.25 -9.11 -8.54
N LEU A 41 -11.62 -8.02 -7.85
CA LEU A 41 -11.35 -7.85 -6.41
C LEU A 41 -11.93 -9.00 -5.58
N ASN A 42 -12.81 -9.81 -6.19
CA ASN A 42 -13.14 -11.17 -5.76
C ASN A 42 -12.04 -12.14 -6.19
N LEU A 43 -10.78 -11.90 -5.78
CA LEU A 43 -9.86 -13.03 -5.66
C LEU A 43 -10.54 -13.97 -4.66
N GLU A 44 -11.16 -15.04 -5.15
CA GLU A 44 -11.44 -16.22 -4.33
C GLU A 44 -10.08 -16.78 -3.93
N LEU A 45 -9.46 -16.12 -2.95
CA LEU A 45 -8.29 -16.63 -2.28
C LEU A 45 -8.73 -17.94 -1.67
N SER A 46 -8.31 -19.05 -2.26
CA SER A 46 -8.45 -20.35 -1.61
C SER A 46 -7.88 -20.21 -0.20
N PRO A 47 -8.56 -20.70 0.85
CA PRO A 47 -8.12 -20.52 2.24
C PRO A 47 -6.66 -20.90 2.46
N GLU A 48 -6.14 -21.86 1.69
CA GLU A 48 -4.74 -22.30 1.71
C GLU A 48 -3.76 -21.18 1.33
N MET A 49 -4.12 -20.28 0.40
CA MET A 49 -3.27 -19.19 -0.07
C MET A 49 -3.05 -18.11 1.00
N GLY A 50 -4.03 -17.87 1.88
CA GLY A 50 -3.93 -16.89 2.96
C GLY A 50 -3.33 -17.43 4.27
N MET A 51 -3.19 -18.74 4.43
CA MET A 51 -2.73 -19.37 5.68
C MET A 51 -1.23 -19.69 5.72
N LEU A 52 -0.58 -19.85 4.57
CA LEU A 52 0.81 -20.32 4.51
C LEU A 52 1.85 -19.20 4.58
N ILE A 53 1.42 -17.94 4.53
CA ILE A 53 2.33 -16.79 4.45
C ILE A 53 2.27 -15.98 5.74
N LEU A 54 3.44 -15.79 6.33
CA LEU A 54 3.59 -15.01 7.54
C LEU A 54 3.67 -13.52 7.19
N VAL A 55 3.24 -12.67 8.12
CA VAL A 55 3.42 -11.22 7.99
C VAL A 55 4.89 -10.85 7.80
N ASP A 56 5.80 -11.59 8.42
CA ASP A 56 7.24 -11.40 8.32
C ASP A 56 7.78 -11.63 6.90
N ASP A 57 7.07 -12.43 6.08
CA ASP A 57 7.45 -12.68 4.68
C ASP A 57 7.17 -11.48 3.78
N ILE A 58 6.25 -10.58 4.17
CA ILE A 58 5.75 -9.48 3.34
C ILE A 58 5.97 -8.10 3.95
N ILE A 59 6.44 -8.03 5.19
CA ILE A 59 6.67 -6.77 5.87
C ILE A 59 7.81 -5.99 5.19
N ASN A 60 7.56 -4.73 4.87
CA ASN A 60 8.61 -3.83 4.43
C ASN A 60 9.25 -3.14 5.63
N THR A 61 10.48 -3.52 5.94
CA THR A 61 11.30 -2.90 7.01
C THR A 61 12.05 -1.66 6.51
N ASN A 62 12.18 -1.47 5.19
CA ASN A 62 12.75 -0.28 4.57
C ASN A 62 11.62 0.68 4.15
N PHE A 63 11.09 1.39 5.15
CA PHE A 63 10.02 2.36 4.95
C PHE A 63 10.45 3.77 5.37
N VAL A 64 9.74 4.76 4.84
CA VAL A 64 9.86 6.16 5.24
C VAL A 64 8.70 6.53 6.15
N SER A 65 8.98 7.29 7.21
CA SER A 65 8.00 7.80 8.18
C SER A 65 8.16 9.30 8.37
N ILE A 66 7.13 9.96 8.90
CA ILE A 66 7.14 11.37 9.29
C ILE A 66 6.89 11.53 10.78
N LYS A 67 7.25 12.68 11.34
CA LYS A 67 6.87 13.09 12.70
C LYS A 67 5.50 13.78 12.68
N GLU A 68 4.82 13.75 13.82
CA GLU A 68 3.58 14.50 14.03
C GLU A 68 3.76 16.03 13.91
N THR A 69 5.00 16.51 14.02
CA THR A 69 5.38 17.92 13.88
C THR A 69 5.80 18.30 12.45
N ASP A 70 5.90 17.34 11.52
CA ASP A 70 6.31 17.61 10.15
C ASP A 70 5.16 18.25 9.35
N THR A 71 5.51 19.05 8.35
CA THR A 71 4.51 19.76 7.54
C THR A 71 3.88 18.85 6.48
N ILE A 72 2.68 19.21 6.02
CA ILE A 72 2.02 18.54 4.89
C ILE A 72 2.88 18.59 3.61
N GLN A 73 3.63 19.67 3.40
CA GLN A 73 4.55 19.79 2.27
C GLN A 73 5.65 18.73 2.33
N GLU A 74 6.20 18.47 3.51
CA GLU A 74 7.21 17.43 3.70
C GLU A 74 6.64 16.03 3.50
N ALA A 75 5.45 15.76 4.04
CA ALA A 75 4.73 14.52 3.79
C ALA A 75 4.52 14.26 2.29
N ARG A 76 4.02 15.26 1.54
CA ARG A 76 3.88 15.17 0.08
C ARG A 76 5.20 14.93 -0.64
N ARG A 77 6.27 15.60 -0.20
CA ARG A 77 7.61 15.46 -0.79
C ARG A 77 8.11 14.02 -0.62
N LEU A 78 7.98 13.45 0.57
CA LEU A 78 8.40 12.07 0.87
C LEU A 78 7.55 11.05 0.14
N MET A 79 6.22 11.22 0.11
CA MET A 79 5.33 10.36 -0.69
C MET A 79 5.76 10.31 -2.16
N ARG A 80 6.04 11.47 -2.76
CA ARG A 80 6.49 11.55 -4.17
C ARG A 80 7.87 10.94 -4.37
N LEU A 81 8.82 11.25 -3.49
CA LEU A 81 10.21 10.80 -3.62
C LEU A 81 10.33 9.27 -3.49
N HIS A 82 9.56 8.69 -2.56
CA HIS A 82 9.58 7.25 -2.30
C HIS A 82 8.49 6.48 -3.06
N ASN A 83 7.69 7.16 -3.86
CA ASN A 83 6.56 6.60 -4.62
C ASN A 83 5.62 5.78 -3.71
N VAL A 84 5.26 6.36 -2.57
CA VAL A 84 4.35 5.76 -1.58
C VAL A 84 3.11 6.64 -1.36
N GLU A 85 1.98 6.00 -1.10
CA GLU A 85 0.69 6.67 -0.89
C GLU A 85 0.33 6.78 0.60
N MET A 86 1.13 6.19 1.48
CA MET A 86 0.92 6.22 2.93
C MET A 86 2.25 6.40 3.66
N LEU A 87 2.22 7.18 4.73
CA LEU A 87 3.34 7.42 5.63
C LEU A 87 2.92 7.13 7.07
N PRO A 88 3.65 6.29 7.82
CA PRO A 88 3.51 6.21 9.25
C PRO A 88 3.90 7.53 9.90
N VAL A 89 3.09 7.98 10.84
CA VAL A 89 3.40 9.10 11.73
C VAL A 89 3.99 8.52 13.01
N VAL A 90 5.21 8.94 13.35
CA VAL A 90 5.97 8.43 14.48
C VAL A 90 6.36 9.54 15.46
N SER A 91 6.28 9.24 16.75
CA SER A 91 6.77 10.10 17.85
C SER A 91 7.60 9.22 18.78
N ASP A 92 8.84 9.63 19.09
CA ASP A 92 9.80 8.85 19.90
C ASP A 92 9.91 7.37 19.51
N LYS A 93 9.99 7.08 18.20
CA LYS A 93 10.06 5.73 17.59
C LYS A 93 8.81 4.86 17.77
N LYS A 94 7.72 5.42 18.31
CA LYS A 94 6.41 4.78 18.41
C LYS A 94 5.54 5.24 17.26
N LEU A 95 4.76 4.31 16.70
CA LEU A 95 3.69 4.64 15.77
C LEU A 95 2.60 5.39 16.53
N VAL A 96 2.25 6.60 16.06
CA VAL A 96 1.15 7.40 16.61
C VAL A 96 -0.01 7.56 15.63
N GLY A 97 0.21 7.28 14.34
CA GLY A 97 -0.85 7.32 13.34
C GLY A 97 -0.36 6.93 11.94
N MET A 98 -1.27 6.99 10.98
CA MET A 98 -1.00 6.79 9.55
C MET A 98 -1.56 7.99 8.80
N LEU A 99 -0.80 8.53 7.85
CA LEU A 99 -1.24 9.58 6.93
C LEU A 99 -1.29 9.01 5.51
N SER A 100 -2.47 9.01 4.90
CA SER A 100 -2.65 8.60 3.51
C SER A 100 -2.68 9.79 2.56
N LEU A 101 -2.40 9.52 1.29
CA LEU A 101 -2.55 10.49 0.21
C LEU A 101 -4.01 10.95 0.06
N LEU A 102 -4.97 10.08 0.37
CA LEU A 102 -6.40 10.42 0.37
C LEU A 102 -6.72 11.45 1.45
N ASP A 103 -6.16 11.30 2.65
CA ASP A 103 -6.35 12.28 3.74
C ASP A 103 -5.85 13.67 3.31
N LEU A 104 -4.71 13.72 2.60
CA LEU A 104 -4.18 14.96 2.04
C LEU A 104 -5.11 15.58 1.00
N PHE A 105 -5.69 14.77 0.10
CA PHE A 105 -6.64 15.27 -0.89
C PHE A 105 -7.91 15.79 -0.22
N ILE A 106 -8.48 15.06 0.73
CA ILE A 106 -9.66 15.48 1.47
C ILE A 106 -9.39 16.81 2.18
N TYR A 107 -8.24 16.94 2.85
CA TYR A 107 -7.85 18.19 3.50
C TYR A 107 -7.75 19.35 2.52
N ILE A 108 -7.02 19.18 1.42
CA ILE A 108 -6.85 20.22 0.37
C ILE A 108 -8.20 20.60 -0.24
N PHE A 109 -9.07 19.64 -0.53
CA PHE A 109 -10.37 19.91 -1.13
C PHE A 109 -11.30 20.66 -0.18
N LYS A 110 -11.24 20.38 1.13
CA LYS A 110 -11.97 21.15 2.15
C LYS A 110 -11.42 22.56 2.32
N GLU A 111 -10.10 22.75 2.27
CA GLU A 111 -9.48 24.09 2.34
C GLU A 111 -9.80 24.97 1.14
N HIS A 112 -10.09 24.36 -0.02
CA HIS A 112 -10.46 25.07 -1.25
C HIS A 112 -11.97 25.07 -1.54
N ASP A 113 -12.81 24.68 -0.58
CA ASP A 113 -14.28 24.61 -0.71
C ASP A 113 -14.76 23.79 -1.95
N ILE A 114 -13.95 22.82 -2.39
CA ILE A 114 -14.29 21.89 -3.47
C ILE A 114 -15.29 20.83 -2.99
N ILE A 115 -15.19 20.46 -1.71
CA ILE A 115 -16.10 19.55 -1.02
C ILE A 115 -16.57 20.18 0.30
N GLU A 116 -17.76 19.81 0.75
CA GLU A 116 -18.30 20.29 2.03
C GLU A 116 -17.39 19.90 3.22
N LYS A 117 -17.37 20.75 4.24
CA LYS A 117 -16.54 20.58 5.44
C LYS A 117 -17.00 19.42 6.32
#